data_AF-A0A4R6QCB1-F1
#
_entry.id   AF-A0A4R6QCB1-F1
#
_cell.length_a   1.000
_cell.length_b   1.000
_cell.length_c   1.000
_cell.angle_alpha   90.00
_cell.angle_beta   90.00
_cell.angle_gamma   90.00
#
_symmetry.space_group_name_H-M   'P 1'
#
loop_
_entity.id
_entity.type
_entity.pdbx_description
1 polymer ?
#
loop_
_entity_poly.entity_id
_entity_poly.type
_entity_poly.pdbx_seq_one_letter_code
_entity_poly.pdbx_strand_id
1 'polypeptide(L)'
;MTITSKTSAGVWKRPRCVQAPDAVVMIRPHHFCPNPQTAADNSFQRSGSEEPTGLLAKRAYDEVSVAAAALEDAGVIVHLFEDMQANETPDSVFPNNWFSTHAGGHVAIYPMYTPNRRRERRSDVIEMLKAQYKAQDVIDY
;
A
#
# COMPACT_ATOMS: atom_id res chain seq x y z
N MET A 1 22.10 -20.40 9.67
CA MET A 1 21.54 -21.75 9.92
C MET A 1 20.46 -21.59 10.98
N THR A 2 19.23 -21.25 10.58
CA THR A 2 18.17 -20.93 11.55
C THR A 2 17.24 -22.13 11.67
N ILE A 3 17.24 -22.74 12.84
CA ILE A 3 16.49 -23.96 13.16
C ILE A 3 15.01 -23.60 13.30
N THR A 4 14.16 -24.15 12.42
CA THR A 4 12.70 -24.10 12.56
C THR A 4 12.26 -25.16 13.57
N SER A 5 11.45 -24.78 14.57
CA SER A 5 10.82 -25.73 15.48
C SER A 5 9.38 -26.04 15.04
N LYS A 6 9.00 -27.31 15.12
CA LYS A 6 7.69 -27.83 14.71
C LYS A 6 6.76 -27.80 15.94
N THR A 7 5.67 -27.04 15.89
CA THR A 7 4.61 -27.14 16.93
C THR A 7 3.74 -28.37 16.70
N SER A 8 3.17 -28.90 17.78
CA SER A 8 2.44 -30.18 17.88
C SER A 8 1.21 -30.32 16.96
N ALA A 9 0.85 -29.29 16.19
CA ALA A 9 -0.28 -29.25 15.26
C ALA A 9 0.14 -29.24 13.77
N GLY A 10 1.39 -29.54 13.43
CA GLY A 10 1.84 -29.64 12.04
C GLY A 10 2.02 -28.31 11.30
N VAL A 11 1.69 -27.17 11.94
CA VAL A 11 1.93 -25.83 11.39
C VAL A 11 3.38 -25.43 11.63
N TRP A 12 4.11 -25.08 10.57
CA TRP A 12 5.43 -24.46 10.66
C TRP A 12 5.28 -23.00 11.10
N LYS A 13 5.75 -22.65 12.30
CA LYS A 13 5.93 -21.25 12.68
C LYS A 13 7.25 -20.75 12.09
N ARG A 14 7.16 -19.83 11.13
CA ARG A 14 8.33 -19.11 10.63
C ARG A 14 8.85 -18.18 11.72
N PRO A 15 10.17 -18.12 11.99
CA PRO A 15 10.72 -17.13 12.88
C PRO A 15 10.42 -15.73 12.32
N ARG A 16 9.91 -14.83 13.17
CA ARG A 16 9.62 -13.44 12.79
C ARG A 16 10.91 -12.77 12.30
N CYS A 17 10.92 -12.37 11.04
CA CYS A 17 12.01 -11.59 10.47
C CYS A 17 11.74 -10.11 10.75
N VAL A 18 12.73 -9.38 11.26
CA VAL A 18 12.60 -7.94 11.52
C VAL A 18 12.33 -7.14 10.23
N GLN A 19 12.73 -7.68 9.08
CA GLN A 19 12.60 -7.02 7.76
C GLN A 19 11.49 -7.58 6.86
N ALA A 20 10.90 -8.74 7.18
CA ALA A 20 9.79 -9.28 6.40
C ALA A 20 8.50 -9.12 7.20
N PRO A 21 7.60 -8.20 6.80
CA PRO A 21 6.38 -7.94 7.55
C PRO A 21 5.39 -9.11 7.40
N ASP A 22 4.65 -9.40 8.46
CA ASP A 22 3.56 -10.38 8.45
C ASP A 22 2.26 -9.81 7.84
N ALA A 23 2.21 -8.50 7.60
CA ALA A 23 1.05 -7.80 7.06
C ALA A 23 1.44 -6.61 6.16
N VAL A 24 0.55 -6.24 5.23
CA VAL A 24 0.75 -5.13 4.31
C VAL A 24 -0.53 -4.31 4.16
N VAL A 25 -0.38 -3.00 3.93
CA VAL A 25 -1.46 -2.12 3.49
C VAL A 25 -1.34 -1.92 1.99
N MET A 26 -2.42 -2.13 1.27
CA MET A 26 -2.50 -1.93 -0.18
C MET A 26 -3.74 -1.10 -0.52
N ILE A 27 -3.67 -0.36 -1.63
CA ILE A 27 -4.82 0.37 -2.16
C ILE A 27 -5.11 -0.16 -3.56
N ARG A 28 -6.34 -0.64 -3.78
CA ARG A 28 -6.82 -1.10 -5.09
C ARG A 28 -7.29 0.11 -5.90
N PRO A 29 -6.62 0.45 -7.01
CA PRO A 29 -6.95 1.65 -7.78
C PRO A 29 -8.18 1.43 -8.66
N HIS A 30 -9.02 2.46 -8.79
CA HIS A 30 -10.13 2.48 -9.76
C HIS A 30 -9.87 3.41 -10.96
N HIS A 31 -8.98 4.39 -10.79
CA HIS A 31 -8.76 5.48 -11.77
C HIS A 31 -7.28 5.71 -12.08
N PHE A 32 -6.47 4.65 -12.00
CA PHE A 32 -5.03 4.74 -12.25
C PHE A 32 -4.75 5.27 -13.66
N CYS A 33 -3.94 6.33 -13.73
CA CYS A 33 -3.49 6.92 -14.98
C CYS A 33 -2.19 7.73 -14.76
N PRO A 34 -1.45 8.08 -15.83
CA PRO A 34 -0.32 9.00 -15.69
C PRO A 34 -0.79 10.33 -15.06
N ASN A 35 -0.14 10.76 -13.99
CA ASN A 35 -0.48 11.99 -13.28
C ASN A 35 0.30 13.18 -13.86
N PRO A 36 -0.37 14.16 -14.52
CA PRO A 36 0.33 15.31 -15.09
C PRO A 36 1.03 16.19 -14.04
N GLN A 37 0.55 16.20 -12.79
CA GLN A 37 1.16 16.99 -11.72
C GLN A 37 2.51 16.44 -11.27
N THR A 38 2.76 15.14 -11.48
CA THR A 38 4.04 14.50 -11.17
C THR A 38 4.88 14.24 -12.41
N ALA A 39 4.42 14.61 -13.60
CA ALA A 39 5.12 14.27 -14.84
C ALA A 39 6.52 14.91 -14.93
N ALA A 40 6.74 16.03 -14.22
CA ALA A 40 8.02 16.73 -14.20
C ALA A 40 9.06 16.09 -13.25
N ASP A 41 8.63 15.34 -12.23
CA ASP A 41 9.50 14.83 -11.17
C ASP A 41 9.41 13.31 -10.96
N ASN A 42 8.49 12.62 -11.62
CA ASN A 42 8.34 11.17 -11.57
C ASN A 42 8.93 10.50 -12.83
N SER A 43 10.21 10.15 -12.77
CA SER A 43 10.91 9.45 -13.87
C SER A 43 10.37 8.04 -14.16
N PHE A 44 9.53 7.47 -13.29
CA PHE A 44 8.87 6.19 -13.53
C PHE A 44 7.63 6.32 -14.42
N GLN A 45 7.06 7.53 -14.54
CA GLN A 45 5.93 7.76 -15.42
C GLN A 45 6.39 7.80 -16.88
N ARG A 46 5.72 7.01 -17.72
CA ARG A 46 5.87 7.08 -19.16
C ARG A 46 4.75 7.96 -19.72
N SER A 47 5.13 9.03 -20.39
CA SER A 47 4.20 9.84 -21.17
C SER A 47 3.75 9.02 -22.39
N GLY A 48 2.44 8.83 -22.57
CA GLY A 48 1.89 8.24 -23.80
C GLY A 48 1.76 6.72 -23.79
N SER A 49 0.88 6.17 -22.95
CA SER A 49 0.29 4.88 -23.30
C SER A 49 -0.67 5.11 -24.48
N GLU A 50 -0.51 4.35 -25.57
CA GLU A 50 -1.53 4.30 -26.64
C GLU A 50 -2.84 3.65 -26.14
N GLU A 51 -2.79 2.99 -24.98
CA GLU A 51 -3.99 2.43 -24.36
C GLU A 51 -4.92 3.51 -23.79
N PRO A 52 -6.24 3.38 -24.03
CA PRO A 52 -7.25 4.19 -23.37
C PRO A 52 -7.13 4.12 -21.84
N THR A 53 -7.25 5.27 -21.17
CA THR A 53 -7.14 5.41 -19.70
C THR A 53 -7.99 4.38 -18.94
N GLY A 54 -9.21 4.07 -19.42
CA GLY A 54 -10.07 3.08 -18.79
C GLY A 54 -9.52 1.65 -18.82
N LEU A 55 -8.83 1.26 -19.90
CA LEU A 55 -8.17 -0.05 -19.97
C LEU A 55 -6.96 -0.09 -19.04
N LEU A 56 -6.17 0.98 -19.00
CA LEU A 56 -5.03 1.09 -18.09
C LEU A 56 -5.48 0.98 -16.62
N ALA A 57 -6.52 1.72 -16.24
CA ALA A 57 -7.09 1.67 -14.89
C ALA A 57 -7.59 0.26 -14.54
N LYS A 58 -8.30 -0.39 -15.46
CA LYS A 58 -8.76 -1.77 -15.26
C LYS A 58 -7.59 -2.75 -15.08
N ARG A 59 -6.53 -2.63 -15.88
CA ARG A 59 -5.36 -3.50 -15.75
C ARG A 59 -4.68 -3.31 -14.40
N ALA A 60 -4.49 -2.07 -13.96
CA ALA A 60 -3.93 -1.78 -12.64
C ALA A 60 -4.80 -2.35 -11.51
N TYR A 61 -6.13 -2.24 -11.62
CA TYR A 61 -7.07 -2.87 -10.69
C TYR A 61 -6.87 -4.39 -10.62
N ASP A 62 -6.83 -5.05 -11.79
CA ASP A 62 -6.68 -6.51 -11.90
C ASP A 62 -5.32 -6.94 -11.33
N GLU A 63 -4.23 -6.25 -11.68
CA GLU A 63 -2.87 -6.55 -11.22
C GLU A 63 -2.73 -6.42 -9.69
N VAL A 64 -3.25 -5.35 -9.10
CA VAL A 64 -3.23 -5.16 -7.64
C VAL A 64 -4.08 -6.22 -6.95
N SER A 65 -5.21 -6.60 -7.53
CA SER A 65 -6.07 -7.66 -7.00
C SER A 65 -5.37 -9.03 -7.00
N VAL A 66 -4.68 -9.36 -8.09
CA VAL A 66 -3.89 -10.59 -8.19
C VAL A 66 -2.71 -10.57 -7.22
N ALA A 67 -2.02 -9.43 -7.08
CA ALA A 67 -0.93 -9.30 -6.13
C ALA A 67 -1.39 -9.46 -4.67
N ALA A 68 -2.54 -8.89 -4.31
CA ALA A 68 -3.14 -9.07 -2.99
C ALA A 68 -3.44 -10.55 -2.71
N ALA A 69 -4.11 -11.25 -3.63
CA ALA A 69 -4.42 -12.67 -3.48
C ALA A 69 -3.14 -13.52 -3.35
N ALA A 70 -2.11 -13.25 -4.15
CA ALA A 70 -0.84 -13.96 -4.07
C ALA A 70 -0.12 -13.77 -2.72
N LEU A 71 -0.23 -12.59 -2.11
CA LEU A 71 0.31 -12.33 -0.77
C LEU A 71 -0.48 -13.06 0.32
N GLU A 72 -1.81 -13.06 0.22
CA GLU A 72 -2.69 -13.82 1.13
C GLU A 72 -2.40 -15.32 1.07
N ASP A 73 -2.26 -15.88 -0.14
CA ASP A 73 -1.89 -17.29 -0.37
C ASP A 73 -0.51 -17.64 0.21
N ALA A 74 0.41 -16.66 0.26
CA ALA A 74 1.71 -16.78 0.90
C ALA A 74 1.66 -16.65 2.44
N GLY A 75 0.48 -16.36 3.00
CA GLY A 75 0.25 -16.22 4.44
C GLY A 75 0.50 -14.81 4.99
N VAL A 76 0.58 -13.80 4.12
CA VAL A 76 0.68 -12.38 4.52
C VAL A 76 -0.74 -11.83 4.72
N ILE A 77 -0.95 -11.10 5.82
CA ILE A 77 -2.22 -10.41 6.05
C ILE A 77 -2.29 -9.20 5.13
N VAL A 78 -3.29 -9.14 4.24
CA VAL A 78 -3.47 -8.00 3.34
C VAL A 78 -4.62 -7.12 3.83
N HIS A 79 -4.32 -5.86 4.13
CA HIS A 79 -5.33 -4.82 4.33
C HIS A 79 -5.52 -4.05 3.02
N LEU A 80 -6.47 -4.51 2.22
CA LEU A 80 -6.77 -3.93 0.93
C LEU A 80 -7.89 -2.90 1.04
N PHE A 81 -7.58 -1.64 0.71
CA PHE A 81 -8.54 -0.55 0.67
C PHE A 81 -8.91 -0.22 -0.76
N GLU A 82 -10.18 0.09 -1.03
CA GLU A 82 -10.61 0.60 -2.33
C GLU A 82 -10.27 2.09 -2.46
N ASP A 83 -9.76 2.50 -3.62
CA ASP A 83 -9.64 3.90 -4.00
C ASP A 83 -11.01 4.61 -3.95
N MET A 84 -11.07 5.80 -3.36
CA MET A 84 -12.34 6.48 -3.02
C MET A 84 -12.63 7.71 -3.89
N GLN A 85 -11.62 8.33 -4.50
CA GLN A 85 -11.77 9.64 -5.16
C GLN A 85 -11.54 9.52 -6.66
N ALA A 86 -12.66 9.33 -7.38
CA ALA A 86 -12.64 9.19 -8.83
C ALA A 86 -11.93 10.35 -9.52
N ASN A 87 -10.89 10.04 -10.31
CA ASN A 87 -10.10 10.96 -11.13
C ASN A 87 -9.30 12.04 -10.38
N GLU A 88 -9.22 11.96 -9.05
CA GLU A 88 -8.61 13.00 -8.23
C GLU A 88 -7.29 12.59 -7.59
N THR A 89 -7.06 11.28 -7.47
CA THR A 89 -5.90 10.67 -6.80
C THR A 89 -5.36 9.48 -7.61
N PRO A 90 -4.84 9.69 -8.83
CA PRO A 90 -4.42 8.60 -9.72
C PRO A 90 -3.23 7.77 -9.18
N ASP A 91 -2.43 8.32 -8.26
CA ASP A 91 -1.30 7.63 -7.64
C ASP A 91 -1.67 7.00 -6.28
N SER A 92 -2.96 6.91 -5.93
CA SER A 92 -3.42 6.37 -4.63
C SER A 92 -3.02 4.92 -4.40
N VAL A 93 -2.71 4.15 -5.46
CA VAL A 93 -2.15 2.80 -5.41
C VAL A 93 -0.81 2.72 -4.65
N PHE A 94 -0.14 3.85 -4.40
CA PHE A 94 1.16 3.92 -3.73
C PHE A 94 1.06 4.53 -2.31
N PRO A 95 0.48 3.82 -1.33
CA PRO A 95 0.33 4.32 0.05
C PRO A 95 1.67 4.61 0.74
N ASN A 96 2.73 3.93 0.33
CA ASN A 96 4.09 4.10 0.85
C ASN A 96 4.67 5.51 0.64
N ASN A 97 4.04 6.34 -0.20
CA ASN A 97 4.51 7.69 -0.46
C ASN A 97 4.08 8.70 0.60
N TRP A 98 2.99 8.45 1.33
CA TRP A 98 2.46 9.40 2.30
C TRP A 98 2.47 8.89 3.74
N PHE A 99 2.74 7.62 3.99
CA PHE A 99 3.04 7.13 5.34
C PHE A 99 4.00 5.94 5.36
N SER A 100 4.57 5.70 6.54
CA SER A 100 5.36 4.51 6.86
C SER A 100 5.05 4.01 8.26
N THR A 101 5.32 2.72 8.50
CA THR A 101 5.25 2.09 9.82
C THR A 101 6.65 1.75 10.31
N HIS A 102 6.89 1.88 11.61
CA HIS A 102 8.18 1.60 12.23
C HIS A 102 8.02 0.70 13.45
N ALA A 103 9.12 0.07 13.86
CA ALA A 103 9.18 -0.73 15.08
C ALA A 103 8.67 0.07 16.28
N GLY A 104 8.04 -0.62 17.24
CA GLY A 104 7.44 0.01 18.42
C GLY A 104 6.05 0.62 18.19
N GLY A 105 5.46 0.47 16.99
CA GLY A 105 4.10 0.95 16.71
C GLY A 105 4.04 2.43 16.34
N HIS A 106 5.12 2.97 15.77
CA HIS A 106 5.15 4.35 15.30
C HIS A 106 4.67 4.43 13.84
N VAL A 107 3.90 5.45 13.53
CA VAL A 107 3.45 5.78 12.17
C VAL A 107 3.89 7.21 11.85
N ALA A 108 4.62 7.37 10.76
CA ALA A 108 4.95 8.68 10.22
C ALA A 108 4.04 8.98 9.03
N ILE A 109 3.45 10.17 9.01
CA ILE A 109 2.66 10.69 7.89
C ILE A 109 3.45 11.84 7.26
N TYR A 110 3.57 11.81 5.94
CA TYR A 110 4.42 12.74 5.19
C TYR A 110 3.58 13.75 4.40
N PRO A 111 4.06 15.00 4.26
CA PRO A 111 3.45 15.97 3.38
C PRO A 111 3.68 15.57 1.93
N MET A 112 2.64 15.70 1.11
CA MET A 112 2.71 15.40 -0.32
C MET A 112 2.92 16.67 -1.13
N TYR A 113 3.88 16.63 -2.06
CA TYR A 113 4.29 17.80 -2.83
C TYR A 113 3.16 18.37 -3.68
N THR A 114 2.57 17.56 -4.57
CA THR A 114 1.52 18.01 -5.49
C THR A 114 0.14 18.05 -4.81
N PRO A 115 -0.71 19.05 -5.14
CA PRO A 115 -2.04 19.19 -4.54
C PRO A 115 -2.92 17.94 -4.62
N ASN A 116 -2.94 17.25 -5.77
CA ASN A 116 -3.79 16.07 -5.93
C ASN A 116 -3.34 14.92 -5.03
N ARG A 117 -2.03 14.74 -4.84
CA ARG A 117 -1.47 13.69 -3.99
C ARG A 117 -1.67 13.94 -2.49
N ARG A 118 -1.88 15.19 -2.06
CA ARG A 118 -2.26 15.48 -0.65
C ARG A 118 -3.59 14.84 -0.28
N ARG A 119 -4.48 14.64 -1.25
CA ARG A 119 -5.80 13.98 -1.05
C ARG A 119 -5.71 12.45 -0.98
N GLU A 120 -4.55 11.86 -1.29
CA GLU A 120 -4.30 10.42 -1.13
C GLU A 120 -4.18 10.02 0.34
N ARG A 121 -3.85 10.98 1.23
CA ARG A 121 -3.75 10.76 2.66
C ARG A 121 -5.12 10.36 3.23
N ARG A 122 -5.15 9.21 3.90
CA ARG A 122 -6.38 8.55 4.33
C ARG A 122 -6.39 8.27 5.82
N SER A 123 -7.32 8.89 6.55
CA SER A 123 -7.47 8.69 7.98
C SER A 123 -7.95 7.29 8.34
N ASP A 124 -8.79 6.68 7.52
CA ASP A 124 -9.31 5.32 7.75
C ASP A 124 -8.22 4.24 7.73
N VAL A 125 -7.19 4.41 6.90
CA VAL A 125 -5.98 3.57 6.92
C VAL A 125 -5.26 3.70 8.27
N ILE A 126 -5.10 4.93 8.78
CA ILE A 126 -4.41 5.19 10.06
C ILE A 126 -5.22 4.65 11.24
N GLU A 127 -6.54 4.82 11.24
CA GLU A 127 -7.41 4.29 12.28
C GLU A 127 -7.42 2.76 12.31
N MET A 128 -7.35 2.10 11.14
CA MET A 128 -7.16 0.66 11.07
C MET A 128 -5.82 0.24 11.71
N LEU A 129 -4.73 0.93 11.40
CA LEU A 129 -3.41 0.63 11.98
C LEU A 129 -3.41 0.80 13.51
N LYS A 130 -4.05 1.86 14.03
CA LYS A 130 -4.25 2.07 15.47
C LYS A 130 -4.99 0.90 16.11
N ALA A 131 -6.12 0.52 15.52
CA ALA A 131 -7.00 -0.52 16.05
C ALA A 131 -6.36 -1.91 16.05
N GLN A 132 -5.67 -2.29 14.97
CA GLN A 132 -5.18 -3.65 14.79
C GLN A 132 -3.74 -3.87 15.24
N TYR A 133 -2.89 -2.84 15.15
CA TYR A 133 -1.44 -2.98 15.35
C TYR A 133 -0.89 -2.19 16.54
N LYS A 134 -1.78 -1.60 17.37
CA LYS A 134 -1.39 -0.73 18.49
C LYS A 134 -0.47 0.40 18.04
N ALA A 135 -0.75 0.97 16.88
CA ALA A 135 0.00 2.10 16.36
C ALA A 135 -0.35 3.37 17.18
N GLN A 136 0.25 3.53 18.36
CA GLN A 136 -0.17 4.57 19.31
C GLN A 136 0.53 5.91 19.11
N ASP A 137 1.69 5.91 18.45
CA ASP A 137 2.44 7.13 18.18
C ASP A 137 2.37 7.48 16.70
N VAL A 138 1.57 8.49 16.37
CA VAL A 138 1.37 8.97 15.00
C VAL A 138 1.93 10.38 14.90
N ILE A 139 2.93 10.56 14.06
CA ILE A 139 3.56 11.86 13.80
C ILE A 139 3.16 12.30 12.39
N ASP A 140 2.58 13.49 12.28
CA ASP A 140 2.19 14.13 11.03
C ASP A 140 3.13 15.31 10.77
N TYR A 141 3.96 15.19 9.72
CA TYR A 141 5.01 16.15 9.35
C TYR A 141 4.52 17.25 8.40
#